data_AF-A0A1H7SWE3-F1
#
_entry.id   AF-A0A1H7SWE3-F1
#
_cell.length_a   1.000
_cell.length_b   1.000
_cell.length_c   1.000
_cell.angle_alpha   90.00
_cell.angle_beta   90.00
_cell.angle_gamma   90.00
#
_symmetry.space_group_name_H-M   'P 1'
#
loop_
_entity.id
_entity.type
_entity.pdbx_description
1 polymer ?
#
loop_
_entity_poly.entity_id
_entity_poly.type
_entity_poly.pdbx_seq_one_letter_code
_entity_poly.pdbx_strand_id
1 'polypeptide(L)' 'MEKIYTEDKNKTALVKAKPETIQFLLSYSKSLKITEANGLQFESNLN' A
#
# COMPACT_ATOMS: atom_id res chain seq x y z
N MET A 1 -21.85 -3.65 1.53
CA MET A 1 -20.45 -4.11 1.35
C MET A 1 -20.20 -5.50 1.93
N GLU A 2 -20.86 -5.89 3.02
CA GLU A 2 -20.65 -7.17 3.71
C GLU A 2 -20.75 -8.43 2.82
N LYS A 3 -21.67 -8.43 1.84
CA LYS A 3 -21.95 -9.57 0.96
C LYS A 3 -20.96 -9.80 -0.20
N ILE A 4 -20.03 -8.87 -0.45
CA ILE A 4 -19.02 -8.99 -1.53
C ILE A 4 -17.76 -9.69 -1.02
N TYR A 5 -17.51 -9.64 0.30
CA TYR A 5 -16.36 -10.29 0.93
C TYR A 5 -16.63 -11.72 1.38
N THR A 6 -17.88 -12.18 1.27
CA THR A 6 -18.26 -13.55 1.59
C THR A 6 -18.12 -14.44 0.35
N GLU A 7 -16.93 -14.46 -0.24
CA GLU A 7 -16.63 -15.41 -1.31
C GLU A 7 -16.33 -16.80 -0.74
N ASP A 8 -16.83 -17.79 -1.48
CA ASP A 8 -16.76 -19.23 -1.22
C ASP A 8 -15.34 -19.65 -0.80
N LYS A 9 -15.17 -20.11 0.45
CA LYS A 9 -13.87 -20.43 1.06
C LYS A 9 -13.05 -21.46 0.26
N ASN A 10 -13.70 -22.21 -0.63
CA ASN A 10 -13.08 -23.22 -1.49
C ASN A 10 -12.43 -22.65 -2.77
N LYS A 11 -12.65 -21.37 -3.12
CA LYS A 11 -12.05 -20.71 -4.29
C LYS A 11 -10.85 -19.80 -3.96
N THR A 12 -10.50 -19.66 -2.69
CA THR A 12 -9.46 -18.73 -2.25
C THR A 12 -8.07 -19.36 -2.39
N ALA A 13 -7.32 -18.94 -3.41
CA ALA A 13 -5.89 -19.22 -3.48
C ALA A 13 -5.15 -18.36 -2.44
N LEU A 14 -4.39 -19.00 -1.54
CA LEU A 14 -3.51 -18.28 -0.61
C LEU A 14 -2.33 -17.69 -1.38
N VAL A 15 -2.44 -16.42 -1.77
CA VAL A 15 -1.34 -15.68 -2.38
C VAL A 15 -0.55 -14.99 -1.29
N LYS A 16 0.76 -15.26 -1.22
CA LYS A 16 1.69 -14.52 -0.36
C LYS A 16 2.43 -13.48 -1.18
N ALA A 17 2.61 -12.29 -0.61
CA ALA A 17 3.48 -11.28 -1.19
C ALA A 17 4.92 -11.79 -1.22
N LYS A 18 5.65 -11.49 -2.29
CA LYS A 18 7.08 -11.78 -2.38
C LYS A 18 7.85 -10.84 -1.45
N PRO A 19 8.96 -11.29 -0.81
CA PRO A 19 9.76 -10.44 0.06
C PRO A 19 10.24 -9.15 -0.60
N GLU A 20 10.58 -9.19 -1.89
CA GLU A 20 11.01 -8.03 -2.68
C GLU A 20 9.90 -6.99 -2.81
N THR A 21 8.65 -7.43 -2.98
CA THR A 21 7.48 -6.55 -3.02
C THR A 21 7.27 -5.88 -1.66
N ILE A 22 7.41 -6.62 -0.57
CA ILE A 22 7.31 -6.07 0.79
C ILE A 22 8.41 -5.02 1.01
N GLN A 23 9.65 -5.35 0.65
CA GLN A 23 10.79 -4.44 0.77
C GLN A 23 10.60 -3.17 -0.05
N PHE A 24 10.14 -3.31 -1.31
CA PHE A 24 9.85 -2.18 -2.18
C PHE A 24 8.81 -1.25 -1.56
N LEU A 25 7.69 -1.78 -1.10
CA LEU A 25 6.62 -0.99 -0.50
C LEU A 25 7.08 -0.28 0.78
N LEU A 26 7.88 -0.95 1.60
CA LEU A 26 8.46 -0.36 2.82
C LEU A 26 9.47 0.74 2.51
N SER A 27 10.32 0.56 1.49
CA SER A 27 11.24 1.59 1.05
C SER A 27 10.51 2.80 0.46
N TYR A 28 9.49 2.56 -0.36
CA TYR A 28 8.66 3.59 -0.97
C TYR A 28 7.90 4.42 0.08
N SER A 29 7.33 3.77 1.10
CA SER A 29 6.62 4.49 2.17
C SER A 29 7.57 5.35 3.00
N LYS A 30 8.81 4.90 3.20
CA LYS A 30 9.85 5.66 3.91
C LYS A 30 10.40 6.84 3.10
N SER A 31 10.43 6.74 1.78
CA SER A 31 10.87 7.85 0.91
C SER A 31 9.79 8.91 0.72
N LEU A 32 8.56 8.67 1.19
CA LEU A 32 7.47 9.63 1.15
C LEU A 32 7.76 10.80 2.09
N LYS A 33 7.89 12.00 1.52
CA LYS A 33 8.09 13.24 2.25
C LYS A 33 6.87 14.13 2.09
N ILE A 34 6.19 14.36 3.21
CA ILE A 34 5.10 15.33 3.31
C ILE A 34 5.72 16.70 3.56
N THR A 35 5.44 17.65 2.67
CA THR A 35 5.86 19.05 2.78
C THR A 35 4.63 19.93 2.86
N GLU A 36 4.63 20.89 3.78
CA GLU A 36 3.54 21.84 3.94
C GLU A 36 3.98 23.23 3.46
N ALA A 37 3.17 23.86 2.61
CA ALA A 37 3.38 25.22 2.16
C ALA A 37 2.03 25.94 2.04
N ASN A 38 1.90 27.10 2.70
CA ASN A 38 0.69 27.93 2.68
C ASN A 38 -0.61 27.15 3.03
N GLY A 39 -0.53 26.21 3.98
CA GLY A 39 -1.66 25.36 4.39
C GLY A 39 -2.02 24.24 3.42
N LEU A 40 -1.23 24.03 2.36
CA LEU A 40 -1.36 22.92 1.42
C LEU A 40 -0.29 21.87 1.72
N GLN A 41 -0.69 20.61 1.78
CA GLN A 41 0.21 19.47 1.95
C GLN A 41 0.55 18.83 0.61
N PHE A 42 1.83 18.55 0.40
CA PHE A 42 2.36 17.94 -0.80
C PHE A 42 3.08 16.66 -0.42
N GLU A 43 2.68 15.57 -1.06
CA GLU A 43 3.35 14.30 -0.97
C GLU A 43 4.38 14.20 -2.10
N SER A 44 5.65 14.07 -1.73
CA SER A 44 6.74 13.90 -2.68
C SER A 44 7.48 12.61 -2.40
N ASN A 45 7.70 11.82 -3.45
CA ASN A 45 8.61 10.67 -3.39
C ASN A 45 9.90 11.10 -4.08
N LEU A 46 10.78 11.77 -3.31
CA LEU A 46 12.10 12.19 -3.77
C LEU A 46 13.05 11.00 -3.57
N ASN A 47 12.98 10.02 -4.48
CA ASN A 47 14.05 9.05 -4.67
C ASN A 47 15.21 9.70 -5.43
#